data_AF-A0A1U6JPL8-F1
#
_entry.id   AF-A0A1U6JPL8-F1
#
_cell.length_a   1.000
_cell.length_b   1.000
_cell.length_c   1.000
_cell.angle_alpha   90.00
_cell.angle_beta   90.00
_cell.angle_gamma   90.00
#
_symmetry.space_group_name_H-M   'P 1'
#
loop_
_entity.id
_entity.type
_entity.pdbx_description
1 polymer ?
#
loop_
_entity_poly.entity_id
_entity_poly.type
_entity_poly.pdbx_seq_one_letter_code
_entity_poly.pdbx_strand_id
1 'polypeptide(L)'
;MVNYTPGIDKTTIIVTVLCRYFNITKDEFHIFIKKKENRYLLLLLLKNYKCLEKEKLQAIINVISGKTINYNLRKAEEKLLINKDFRELYFEIEEGLDKII
;
A
#
# COMPACT_ATOMS: atom_id res chain seq x y z
N MET A 1 6.14 -4.76 -20.53
CA MET A 1 4.73 -4.47 -20.20
C MET A 1 4.20 -5.65 -19.42
N VAL A 2 3.70 -5.45 -18.20
CA VAL A 2 3.09 -6.53 -17.41
C VAL A 2 1.60 -6.50 -17.73
N ASN A 3 1.15 -7.47 -18.54
CA ASN A 3 -0.27 -7.63 -18.87
C ASN A 3 -1.02 -8.15 -17.64
N TYR A 4 -2.20 -7.58 -17.38
CA TYR A 4 -3.14 -8.07 -16.37
C TYR A 4 -3.63 -9.48 -16.73
N THR A 5 -3.39 -10.45 -15.85
CA THR A 5 -4.01 -11.78 -15.92
C THR A 5 -5.30 -11.78 -15.09
N PRO A 6 -6.46 -12.11 -15.68
CA PRO A 6 -7.70 -12.30 -14.93
C PRO A 6 -7.47 -13.31 -13.80
N GLY A 7 -7.62 -12.88 -12.54
CA GLY A 7 -7.38 -13.69 -11.35
C GLY A 7 -6.31 -13.17 -10.38
N ILE A 8 -5.56 -12.12 -10.73
CA ILE A 8 -4.64 -11.46 -9.78
C ILE A 8 -5.39 -10.43 -8.93
N ASP A 9 -5.36 -10.61 -7.61
CA ASP A 9 -5.97 -9.70 -6.63
C ASP A 9 -5.25 -8.34 -6.60
N LYS A 10 -6.01 -7.24 -6.61
CA LYS A 10 -5.50 -5.85 -6.64
C LYS A 10 -4.50 -5.56 -5.52
N THR A 11 -4.69 -6.17 -4.35
CA THR A 11 -3.76 -6.07 -3.21
C THR A 11 -2.38 -6.63 -3.58
N THR A 12 -2.33 -7.74 -4.32
CA THR A 12 -1.07 -8.35 -4.78
C THR A 12 -0.36 -7.47 -5.81
N ILE A 13 -1.11 -6.79 -6.69
CA ILE A 13 -0.56 -5.83 -7.64
C ILE A 13 0.09 -4.66 -6.89
N ILE A 14 -0.63 -4.07 -5.93
CA ILE A 14 -0.14 -2.94 -5.12
C ILE A 14 1.15 -3.30 -4.38
N VAL A 15 1.18 -4.46 -3.71
CA VAL A 15 2.39 -4.96 -3.04
C VAL A 15 3.54 -5.15 -4.02
N THR A 16 3.27 -5.74 -5.20
CA THR A 16 4.31 -5.99 -6.21
C THR A 16 4.88 -4.69 -6.79
N VAL A 17 4.04 -3.68 -7.01
CA VAL A 17 4.47 -2.35 -7.47
C VAL A 17 5.35 -1.68 -6.42
N LEU A 18 4.94 -1.70 -5.14
CA LEU A 18 5.75 -1.17 -4.05
C LEU A 18 7.10 -1.90 -3.95
N CYS A 19 7.11 -3.23 -4.03
CA CYS A 19 8.35 -4.00 -4.03
C CYS A 19 9.30 -3.56 -5.16
N ARG A 20 8.79 -3.39 -6.38
CA ARG A 20 9.59 -2.94 -7.52
C ARG A 20 10.06 -1.50 -7.36
N TYR A 21 9.19 -0.60 -6.95
CA TYR A 21 9.49 0.82 -6.80
C TYR A 21 10.61 1.05 -5.78
N PHE A 22 10.57 0.36 -4.64
CA PHE A 22 11.58 0.47 -3.60
C PHE A 22 12.76 -0.50 -3.74
N ASN A 23 12.82 -1.27 -4.84
CA ASN A 23 13.82 -2.30 -5.08
C ASN A 23 13.99 -3.28 -3.90
N ILE A 24 12.86 -3.79 -3.40
CA ILE A 24 12.80 -4.78 -2.31
C ILE A 24 12.11 -6.05 -2.79
N THR A 25 12.48 -7.19 -2.20
CA THR A 25 11.83 -8.47 -2.45
C THR A 25 10.49 -8.58 -1.72
N LYS A 26 9.68 -9.59 -2.06
CA LYS A 26 8.46 -9.92 -1.32
C LYS A 26 8.77 -10.32 0.12
N ASP A 27 9.88 -11.02 0.33
CA ASP A 27 10.31 -11.45 1.66
C ASP A 27 10.73 -10.26 2.53
N GLU A 28 11.26 -9.18 1.95
CA GLU A 28 11.60 -7.95 2.68
C GLU A 28 10.39 -7.03 2.91
N PHE A 29 9.26 -7.30 2.26
CA PHE A 29 8.07 -6.43 2.33
C PHE A 29 7.55 -6.29 3.77
N HIS A 30 7.59 -7.36 4.56
CA HIS A 30 7.18 -7.31 5.96
C HIS A 30 8.07 -6.39 6.81
N ILE A 31 9.35 -6.22 6.44
CA ILE A 31 10.28 -5.29 7.08
C ILE A 31 9.99 -3.87 6.61
N PHE A 32 9.76 -3.70 5.31
CA PHE A 32 9.40 -2.42 4.70
C PHE A 32 8.18 -1.77 5.39
N ILE A 33 7.10 -2.53 5.63
CA ILE A 33 5.87 -2.03 6.28
C ILE A 33 5.99 -1.85 7.80
N LYS A 34 7.10 -2.26 8.43
CA LYS A 34 7.37 -1.91 9.83
C LYS A 34 7.63 -0.41 9.99
N LYS A 35 8.21 0.25 8.97
CA LYS A 35 8.36 1.70 8.94
C LYS A 35 6.99 2.38 8.84
N LYS A 36 6.77 3.38 9.69
CA LYS A 36 5.48 4.09 9.82
C LYS A 36 4.99 4.68 8.51
N GLU A 37 5.87 5.36 7.76
CA GLU A 37 5.48 6.03 6.52
C GLU A 37 5.16 5.05 5.39
N ASN A 38 5.97 3.99 5.25
CA ASN A 38 5.72 2.92 4.28
C ASN A 38 4.38 2.21 4.52
N ARG A 39 4.03 2.02 5.80
CA ARG A 39 2.73 1.50 6.19
C ARG A 39 1.59 2.44 5.81
N TYR A 40 1.79 3.74 5.97
CA TYR A 40 0.80 4.76 5.59
C TYR A 40 0.57 4.77 4.09
N LEU A 41 1.67 4.73 3.33
CA LEU A 41 1.64 4.61 1.88
C LEU A 41 0.83 3.38 1.45
N LEU A 42 1.15 2.21 1.98
CA LEU A 42 0.39 0.98 1.69
C LEU A 42 -1.09 1.14 2.02
N LEU A 43 -1.44 1.61 3.22
CA LEU A 43 -2.84 1.73 3.64
C LEU A 43 -3.64 2.70 2.77
N LEU A 44 -3.05 3.81 2.34
CA LEU A 44 -3.71 4.75 1.43
C LEU A 44 -3.98 4.14 0.06
N LEU A 45 -2.98 3.47 -0.52
CA LEU A 45 -3.14 2.78 -1.81
C LEU A 45 -4.22 1.71 -1.72
N LEU A 46 -4.17 0.86 -0.68
CA LEU A 46 -5.21 -0.14 -0.46
C LEU A 46 -6.59 0.48 -0.27
N LYS A 47 -6.71 1.63 0.41
CA LYS A 47 -7.97 2.38 0.51
C LYS A 47 -8.47 2.81 -0.87
N ASN A 48 -7.60 3.46 -1.64
CA ASN A 48 -7.96 4.06 -2.92
C ASN A 48 -8.50 3.02 -3.92
N TYR A 49 -7.86 1.85 -3.97
CA TYR A 49 -8.28 0.74 -4.82
C TYR A 49 -9.31 -0.20 -4.18
N LYS A 50 -9.95 0.21 -3.06
CA LYS A 50 -11.00 -0.55 -2.35
C LYS A 50 -10.56 -1.94 -1.87
N CYS A 51 -9.31 -2.07 -1.45
CA CYS A 51 -8.65 -3.32 -1.02
C CYS A 51 -8.45 -3.38 0.52
N LEU A 52 -9.32 -2.74 1.31
CA LEU A 52 -9.20 -2.72 2.79
C LEU A 52 -9.95 -3.87 3.50
N GLU A 53 -10.29 -4.95 2.77
CA GLU A 53 -10.91 -6.13 3.37
C GLU A 53 -10.03 -6.69 4.49
N LYS A 54 -10.59 -6.75 5.70
CA LYS A 54 -9.85 -6.97 6.94
C LYS A 54 -9.13 -8.32 6.97
N GLU A 55 -9.73 -9.34 6.36
CA GLU A 55 -9.22 -10.69 6.26
C GLU A 55 -7.97 -10.74 5.37
N LYS A 56 -7.99 -10.02 4.23
CA LYS A 56 -6.84 -9.90 3.32
C LYS A 56 -5.70 -9.08 3.92
N LEU A 57 -6.03 -8.00 4.64
CA LEU A 57 -5.05 -7.19 5.34
C LEU A 57 -4.33 -7.97 6.46
N GLN A 58 -5.06 -8.80 7.22
CA GLN A 58 -4.46 -9.62 8.27
C GLN A 58 -3.44 -10.62 7.69
N ALA A 59 -3.77 -11.25 6.57
CA ALA A 59 -2.86 -12.20 5.90
C ALA A 59 -1.58 -11.52 5.36
N ILE A 60 -1.67 -10.28 4.87
CA ILE A 60 -0.54 -9.56 4.27
C ILE A 60 0.32 -8.86 5.31
N ILE A 61 -0.31 -8.36 6.37
CA ILE A 61 0.36 -7.46 7.30
C ILE A 61 0.81 -8.19 8.56
N ASN A 62 0.18 -9.31 8.97
CA ASN A 62 0.51 -10.17 10.14
C ASN A 62 0.83 -9.44 11.48
N VAL A 63 0.63 -8.12 11.56
CA VAL A 63 1.29 -7.26 12.56
C VAL A 63 0.34 -6.18 13.09
N ILE A 64 -0.86 -6.01 12.52
CA ILE A 64 -1.71 -4.86 12.83
C ILE A 64 -3.13 -5.31 13.16
N SER A 65 -3.52 -5.14 14.43
CA SER A 65 -4.91 -5.33 14.88
C SER A 65 -5.86 -4.36 14.15
N GLY A 66 -7.12 -4.74 13.93
CA GLY A 66 -8.09 -3.89 13.20
C GLY A 66 -8.28 -2.47 13.79
N LYS A 67 -8.20 -2.32 15.12
CA LYS A 67 -8.22 -0.99 15.78
C LYS A 67 -7.01 -0.13 15.38
N THR A 68 -5.87 -0.77 15.20
CA THR A 68 -4.63 -0.12 14.76
C THR A 68 -4.67 0.26 13.27
N ILE A 69 -5.44 -0.45 12.42
CA ILE A 69 -5.59 -0.12 11.00
C ILE A 69 -6.30 1.22 10.82
N ASN A 70 -7.50 1.41 11.39
CA ASN A 70 -8.27 2.66 11.24
C ASN A 70 -7.51 3.87 11.77
N TYR A 71 -6.81 3.72 12.90
CA TYR A 71 -5.97 4.78 13.44
C TYR A 71 -4.82 5.15 12.50
N ASN A 72 -4.10 4.16 11.95
CA ASN A 72 -3.01 4.42 11.01
C ASN A 72 -3.51 5.00 9.68
N LEU A 73 -4.68 4.57 9.21
CA LEU A 73 -5.29 5.12 8.00
C LEU A 73 -5.61 6.60 8.17
N ARG A 74 -6.25 6.98 9.28
CA ARG A 74 -6.49 8.40 9.61
C ARG A 74 -5.18 9.20 9.66
N LYS A 75 -4.14 8.64 10.28
CA LYS A 75 -2.81 9.29 10.33
C LYS A 75 -2.13 9.38 8.97
N ALA A 76 -2.37 8.42 8.09
CA ALA A 76 -1.89 8.45 6.72
C ALA A 76 -2.56 9.57 5.92
N GLU A 77 -3.89 9.72 6.06
CA GLU A 77 -4.67 10.79 5.43
C GLU A 77 -4.23 12.17 5.92
N GLU A 78 -4.07 12.33 7.23
CA GLU A 78 -3.51 13.57 7.82
C GLU A 78 -2.13 13.89 7.19
N LYS A 79 -1.26 12.89 7.07
CA LYS A 79 0.08 13.06 6.49
C LYS A 79 0.04 13.43 5.01
N LEU A 80 -0.86 12.83 4.23
CA LEU A 80 -1.07 13.14 2.82
C LEU A 80 -1.40 14.63 2.61
N LEU A 81 -2.17 15.22 3.53
CA LEU A 81 -2.53 16.64 3.46
C LEU A 81 -1.35 17.57 3.80
N ILE A 82 -0.59 17.26 4.85
CA ILE A 82 0.40 18.21 5.41
C ILE A 82 1.83 18.02 4.90
N ASN A 83 2.19 16.86 4.38
CA ASN A 83 3.56 16.55 3.96
C ASN A 83 3.64 16.43 2.44
N LYS A 84 4.32 17.40 1.81
CA LYS A 84 4.43 17.50 0.35
C LYS A 84 5.15 16.29 -0.26
N ASP A 85 6.32 15.94 0.25
CA ASP A 85 7.15 14.86 -0.31
C ASP A 85 6.43 13.51 -0.24
N PHE A 86 5.76 13.23 0.88
CA PHE A 86 4.95 12.02 1.04
C PHE A 86 3.76 12.00 0.07
N ARG A 87 3.14 13.15 -0.17
CA ARG A 87 2.02 13.28 -1.11
C ARG A 87 2.46 13.10 -2.55
N GLU A 88 3.58 13.68 -2.94
CA GLU A 88 4.14 13.52 -4.29
C GLU A 88 4.52 12.05 -4.53
N LEU A 89 5.18 11.39 -3.58
CA LEU A 89 5.48 9.96 -3.63
C LEU A 89 4.20 9.10 -3.75
N TYR A 90 3.15 9.41 -3.00
CA TYR A 90 1.87 8.71 -3.10
C TYR A 90 1.29 8.81 -4.51
N PHE A 91 1.20 10.02 -5.06
CA PHE A 91 0.60 10.25 -6.37
C PHE A 91 1.44 9.69 -7.53
N GLU A 92 2.77 9.71 -7.43
CA GLU A 92 3.65 9.08 -8.41
C GLU A 92 3.37 7.57 -8.51
N ILE A 93 3.24 6.90 -7.36
CA ILE A 93 2.95 5.46 -7.32
C ILE A 93 1.52 5.17 -7.76
N GLU A 94 0.55 6.01 -7.36
CA GLU A 94 -0.86 5.92 -7.79
C GLU A 94 -0.98 6.03 -9.32
N GLU A 95 -0.32 7.01 -9.94
CA GLU A 95 -0.34 7.18 -11.40
C GLU A 95 0.24 5.95 -12.13
N GLY A 96 1.23 5.28 -11.53
CA GLY A 96 1.75 4.01 -12.03
C GLY A 96 0.76 2.86 -11.88
N LEU A 97 -0.01 2.82 -10.80
CA LEU A 97 -1.01 1.79 -10.52
C LEU A 97 -2.26 1.95 -11.37
N ASP A 98 -2.71 3.17 -11.65
CA ASP A 98 -3.86 3.47 -12.52
C ASP A 98 -3.66 2.98 -13.96
N LYS A 99 -2.40 2.78 -14.38
CA LYS A 99 -2.05 2.19 -15.68
C LYS A 99 -2.15 0.66 -15.67
N ILE A 100 -2.37 0.04 -14.51
CA ILE A 100 -2.35 -1.43 -14.30
C ILE A 100 -3.71 -1.97 -13.81
N ILE A 101 -4.38 -1.26 -12.89
CA ILE A 101 -5.61 -1.69 -12.18
C ILE A 101 -6.87 -1.12 -12.83
#